data_AF-A0A439MWF8-F1
#
_entry.id   AF-A0A439MWF8-F1
#
_cell.length_a   1.000
_cell.length_b   1.000
_cell.length_c   1.000
_cell.angle_alpha   90.00
_cell.angle_beta   90.00
_cell.angle_gamma   90.00
#
_symmetry.space_group_name_H-M   'P 1'
#
loop_
_entity.id
_entity.type
_entity.pdbx_description
1 polymer ?
#
loop_
_entity_poly.entity_id
_entity_poly.type
_entity_poly.pdbx_seq_one_letter_code
_entity_poly.pdbx_strand_id
1 'polypeptide(L)' 'WNPFTGPIAKQDGTPWLKEGEVADDATLLGMNFYVKGVDDKLPQ' A
#
# COMPACT_ATOMS: atom_id res chain seq x y z
N TRP A 1 9.01 -3.87 14.00
CA TRP A 1 8.03 -4.61 13.19
C TRP A 1 7.32 -3.59 12.34
N ASN A 2 7.39 -3.72 11.01
CA ASN A 2 6.87 -2.71 10.07
C ASN A 2 5.76 -3.35 9.23
N PRO A 3 4.48 -3.02 9.47
CA PRO A 3 3.35 -3.62 8.75
C PRO A 3 3.41 -3.36 7.23
N PHE A 4 3.95 -2.21 6.84
CA PHE A 4 4.13 -1.82 5.45
C PHE A 4 5.51 -2.24 4.93
N THR A 5 5.77 -3.55 4.98
CA THR A 5 6.94 -4.17 4.35
C THR A 5 6.47 -5.05 3.21
N GLY A 6 7.01 -4.86 2.00
CA GLY A 6 6.59 -5.62 0.83
C GLY A 6 6.98 -7.11 0.88
N PRO A 7 6.41 -7.93 -0.02
CA PRO A 7 5.72 -7.50 -1.24
C PRO A 7 4.26 -7.09 -1.00
N ILE A 8 3.87 -5.90 -1.46
CA ILE A 8 2.49 -5.38 -1.36
C ILE A 8 2.07 -4.81 -2.71
N ALA A 9 0.84 -5.15 -3.14
CA ALA A 9 0.18 -4.60 -4.32
C ALA A 9 -0.97 -3.68 -3.91
N LYS A 10 -1.26 -2.69 -4.76
CA LYS A 10 -2.45 -1.84 -4.65
C LYS A 10 -3.71 -2.64 -5.03
N GLN A 11 -4.87 -2.08 -4.73
CA GLN A 11 -6.18 -2.69 -5.01
C GLN A 11 -6.37 -3.01 -6.50
N ASP A 12 -5.83 -2.19 -7.39
CA ASP A 12 -5.86 -2.40 -8.85
C ASP A 12 -4.89 -3.48 -9.36
N GLY A 13 -4.11 -4.10 -8.47
CA GLY A 13 -3.13 -5.14 -8.79
C GLY A 13 -1.75 -4.60 -9.18
N THR A 14 -1.56 -3.28 -9.26
CA THR A 14 -0.23 -2.70 -9.52
C THR A 14 0.69 -2.89 -8.30
N PRO A 15 1.99 -3.13 -8.52
CA PRO A 15 2.94 -3.27 -7.41
C PRO A 15 3.11 -1.94 -6.67
N TRP A 16 3.14 -1.98 -5.34
CA TRP A 16 3.46 -0.82 -4.50
C TRP A 16 4.83 -0.96 -3.83
N LEU A 17 5.04 -2.03 -3.05
CA LEU A 17 6.32 -2.29 -2.37
C LEU A 17 6.89 -3.62 -2.83
N LYS A 18 8.19 -3.64 -3.14
CA LYS A 18 8.94 -4.86 -3.45
C LYS A 18 9.21 -5.67 -2.20
N GLU A 19 9.63 -6.92 -2.37
CA GLU A 19 10.01 -7.78 -1.24
C GLU A 19 11.07 -7.12 -0.35
N GLY A 20 10.79 -7.00 0.95
CA GLY A 20 11.68 -6.38 1.93
C GLY A 20 11.73 -4.85 1.91
N GLU A 21 11.05 -4.20 0.95
CA GLU A 21 10.95 -2.74 0.91
C GLU A 21 9.97 -2.25 1.98
N VAL A 22 10.39 -1.26 2.76
CA VAL A 22 9.56 -0.64 3.81
C VAL A 22 9.07 0.71 3.31
N ALA A 23 7.77 0.98 3.43
CA ALA A 23 7.22 2.30 3.13
C ALA A 23 7.82 3.37 4.06
N ASP A 24 8.11 4.54 3.51
CA ASP A 24 8.50 5.71 4.29
C ASP A 24 7.28 6.43 4.90
N ASP A 25 7.51 7.15 5.99
CA ASP A 25 6.46 7.84 6.73
C ASP A 25 5.73 8.91 5.90
N ALA A 26 6.43 9.58 4.98
CA ALA A 26 5.81 10.61 4.14
C ALA A 26 4.80 9.99 3.15
N THR A 27 5.13 8.83 2.58
CA THR A 27 4.22 8.03 1.76
C THR A 27 3.01 7.56 2.57
N LEU A 28 3.22 7.10 3.81
CA LEU A 28 2.12 6.62 4.67
C LEU A 28 1.16 7.76 5.07
N LEU A 29 1.69 8.95 5.35
CA LEU A 29 0.87 10.12 5.67
C LEU A 29 -0.01 10.58 4.49
N GLY A 30 0.45 10.35 3.26
CA GLY A 30 -0.26 10.71 2.03
C GLY A 30 -1.05 9.57 1.39
N MET A 31 -1.20 8.43 2.06
CA MET A 31 -1.74 7.23 1.42
C MET A 31 -3.21 7.42 1.02
N ASN A 32 -3.46 7.42 -0.29
CA ASN A 32 -4.75 7.65 -0.92
C ASN A 32 -5.14 6.51 -1.88
N PHE A 33 -4.75 5.29 -1.54
CA PHE A 33 -5.12 4.07 -2.25
C PHE A 33 -5.30 2.92 -1.26
N TYR A 34 -6.03 1.88 -1.66
CA TYR A 34 -6.13 0.64 -0.90
C TYR A 34 -5.15 -0.42 -1.41
N VAL A 35 -4.81 -1.38 -0.55
CA VAL A 35 -4.04 -2.57 -0.92
C VAL A 35 -4.96 -3.65 -1.51
N LYS A 36 -4.37 -4.60 -2.24
CA LYS A 36 -5.09 -5.75 -2.80
C LYS A 36 -5.84 -6.52 -1.70
N GLY A 37 -7.12 -6.83 -1.94
CA GLY A 37 -7.99 -7.56 -1.02
C GLY A 37 -8.95 -6.68 -0.21
N VAL A 38 -8.83 -5.35 -0.32
CA VAL A 38 -9.86 -4.42 0.15
C VAL A 38 -10.94 -4.32 -0.93
N ASP A 39 -12.21 -4.50 -0.56
CA ASP A 39 -13.35 -4.43 -1.48
C ASP A 39 -13.97 -3.02 -1.57
N ASP A 40 -13.64 -2.14 -0.61
CA ASP A 40 -14.14 -0.78 -0.55
C ASP A 40 -13.53 0.12 -1.63
N LYS A 41 -14.17 1.25 -1.92
CA LYS A 41 -13.68 2.27 -2.85
C LYS A 41 -13.43 3.56 -2.11
N LEU A 42 -12.24 4.13 -2.27
CA LEU A 42 -11.92 5.41 -1.65
C LEU A 42 -12.89 6.51 -2.13
N PRO A 43 -13.52 7.24 -1.19
CA PRO A 43 -14.25 8.46 -1.51
C PRO A 43 -13.33 9.48 -2.20
N GLN A 44 -13.90 10.33 -3.05
CA GLN A 44 -13.21 11.44 -3.73
C GLN A 44 -13.71 12.78 -3.20
#